data_AF-A0A643IRL9-F1
#
_entry.id   AF-A0A643IRL9-F1
#
_cell.length_a   1.000
_cell.length_b   1.000
_cell.length_c   1.000
_cell.angle_alpha   90.00
_cell.angle_beta   90.00
_cell.angle_gamma   90.00
#
_symmetry.space_group_name_H-M   'P 1'
#
loop_
_entity.id
_entity.type
_entity.pdbx_description
1 polymer ?
#
loop_
_entity_poly.entity_id
_entity_poly.type
_entity_poly.pdbx_seq_one_letter_code
_entity_poly.pdbx_strand_id
1 'polypeptide(L)'
;LLLASFQTLLHRYSGQPEIRVGVPIANRTRVETERLIGFFVNTQVLKADFDLETRFDVLLQQVKRTALEAQAHQDLPFEQLVEALQPQRSLSHSPLFQVMYNHQNAGQGKALELPGLRVEALERASATAQFDLTLD
;
A
#
# COMPACT_ATOMS: atom_id res chain seq x y z
N LEU A 1 11.08 -1.78 6.69
CA LEU A 1 11.87 -0.55 6.94
C LEU A 1 11.16 0.67 6.36
N LEU A 2 11.02 0.77 5.03
CA LEU A 2 10.42 1.94 4.37
C LEU A 2 9.00 2.27 4.86
N LEU A 3 8.10 1.28 4.95
CA LEU A 3 6.75 1.50 5.50
C LEU A 3 6.78 2.07 6.94
N ALA A 4 7.64 1.55 7.81
CA ALA A 4 7.77 2.05 9.19
C ALA A 4 8.32 3.48 9.24
N SER A 5 9.29 3.80 8.37
CA SER A 5 9.79 5.17 8.21
C SER A 5 8.71 6.11 7.71
N PHE A 6 7.90 5.67 6.75
CA PHE A 6 6.81 6.46 6.20
C PHE A 6 5.70 6.71 7.22
N GLN A 7 5.27 5.67 7.95
CA GLN A 7 4.31 5.82 9.05
C GLN A 7 4.85 6.76 10.15
N THR A 8 6.16 6.73 10.44
CA THR A 8 6.80 7.67 11.38
C THR A 8 6.70 9.10 10.88
N LEU A 9 6.96 9.34 9.58
CA LEU A 9 6.83 10.66 8.97
C LEU A 9 5.39 11.17 9.10
N LEU A 10 4.40 10.35 8.72
CA LEU A 10 2.99 10.69 8.83
C LEU A 10 2.57 11.00 10.27
N HIS A 11 3.03 10.20 11.23
CA HIS A 11 2.82 10.46 12.67
C HIS A 11 3.36 11.82 13.08
N ARG A 12 4.60 12.17 12.68
CA ARG A 12 5.23 13.45 13.03
C ARG A 12 4.53 14.65 12.43
N TYR A 13 3.98 14.52 11.22
CA TYR A 13 3.26 15.61 10.55
C TYR A 13 1.82 15.77 11.04
N SER A 14 1.15 14.67 11.37
CA SER A 14 -0.27 14.68 11.75
C SER A 14 -0.51 14.76 13.25
N GLY A 15 0.47 14.37 14.06
CA GLY A 15 0.32 14.20 15.51
C GLY A 15 -0.58 13.03 15.92
N GLN A 16 -1.04 12.19 14.98
CA GLN A 16 -1.96 11.09 15.27
C GLN A 16 -1.21 9.91 15.92
N PRO A 17 -1.73 9.34 17.02
CA PRO A 17 -1.09 8.20 17.71
C PRO A 17 -1.29 6.87 16.98
N GLU A 18 -2.23 6.80 16.03
CA GLU A 18 -2.49 5.62 15.21
C GLU A 18 -2.43 6.03 13.74
N ILE A 19 -1.58 5.37 12.96
CA ILE A 19 -1.43 5.63 11.52
C ILE A 19 -1.81 4.38 10.73
N ARG A 20 -2.75 4.54 9.79
CA ARG A 20 -3.16 3.48 8.85
C ARG A 20 -2.71 3.84 7.45
N VAL A 21 -2.03 2.91 6.79
CA VAL A 21 -1.56 3.06 5.42
C VAL A 21 -2.13 1.92 4.57
N GLY A 22 -2.72 2.26 3.44
CA GLY A 22 -3.12 1.27 2.44
C GLY A 22 -1.89 0.79 1.67
N VAL A 23 -1.71 -0.53 1.58
CA VAL A 23 -0.60 -1.17 0.88
C VAL A 23 -1.18 -2.12 -0.17
N PRO A 24 -1.09 -1.79 -1.47
CA PRO A 24 -1.55 -2.67 -2.52
C PRO A 24 -0.65 -3.91 -2.60
N ILE A 25 -1.28 -5.05 -2.83
CA ILE A 25 -0.64 -6.34 -3.06
C ILE A 25 -1.12 -6.92 -4.38
N ALA A 26 -0.25 -7.61 -5.11
CA ALA A 26 -0.60 -8.20 -6.39
C ALA A 26 -1.68 -9.32 -6.28
N ASN A 27 -1.78 -9.95 -5.11
CA ASN A 27 -2.67 -11.09 -4.81
C ASN A 27 -2.57 -12.25 -5.83
N ARG A 28 -1.37 -12.49 -6.36
CA ARG A 28 -1.06 -13.60 -7.28
C ARG A 28 -0.29 -14.69 -6.54
N THR A 29 -0.93 -15.32 -5.56
CA THR A 29 -0.30 -16.32 -4.67
C THR A 29 -0.23 -17.72 -5.27
N ARG A 30 -0.88 -17.94 -6.42
CA ARG A 30 -0.99 -19.23 -7.08
C ARG A 30 -0.34 -19.16 -8.46
N VAL A 31 0.37 -20.21 -8.86
CA VAL A 31 1.08 -20.27 -10.15
C VAL A 31 0.11 -20.07 -11.32
N GLU A 32 -1.12 -20.55 -11.18
CA GLU A 32 -2.18 -20.43 -12.17
C GLU A 32 -2.61 -18.98 -12.40
N THR A 33 -2.45 -18.09 -11.41
CA THR A 33 -2.86 -16.67 -11.53
C THR A 33 -1.72 -15.75 -11.93
N GLU A 34 -0.47 -16.20 -11.92
CA GLU A 34 0.70 -15.37 -12.26
C GLU A 34 0.63 -14.78 -13.66
N ARG A 35 0.19 -15.57 -14.65
CA ARG A 35 0.18 -15.17 -16.08
C ARG A 35 -1.18 -14.71 -16.60
N LEU A 36 -2.19 -14.67 -15.74
CA LEU A 36 -3.53 -14.26 -16.16
C LEU A 36 -3.64 -12.75 -16.31
N ILE A 37 -4.31 -12.33 -17.38
CA ILE A 37 -4.73 -10.94 -17.56
C ILE A 37 -6.04 -10.77 -16.77
N GLY A 38 -6.05 -9.84 -15.82
CA GLY A 38 -7.21 -9.60 -14.95
C GLY A 38 -6.87 -8.67 -13.79
N PHE A 39 -7.90 -8.27 -13.04
CA PHE A 39 -7.75 -7.43 -11.85
C PHE A 39 -7.58 -8.31 -10.61
N PHE A 40 -6.35 -8.37 -10.10
CA PHE A 40 -5.99 -9.16 -8.92
C PHE A 40 -5.55 -8.30 -7.74
N VAL A 41 -5.24 -7.01 -7.96
CA VAL A 41 -4.73 -6.15 -6.91
C VAL A 41 -5.73 -6.08 -5.76
N ASN A 42 -5.26 -6.36 -4.56
CA ASN A 42 -6.01 -6.17 -3.32
C ASN A 42 -5.25 -5.15 -2.46
N THR A 43 -5.92 -4.54 -1.47
CA THR A 43 -5.31 -3.56 -0.57
C THR A 43 -5.34 -4.06 0.86
N GLN A 44 -4.18 -4.15 1.50
CA GLN A 44 -4.08 -4.39 2.94
C GLN A 44 -3.97 -3.05 3.69
N VAL A 45 -4.70 -2.91 4.79
CA VAL A 45 -4.60 -1.72 5.66
C VAL A 45 -3.65 -2.03 6.80
N LEU A 46 -2.44 -1.45 6.75
CA LEU A 46 -1.41 -1.69 7.75
C LEU A 46 -1.39 -0.56 8.79
N LYS A 47 -1.71 -0.93 10.03
CA LYS A 47 -1.77 -0.03 11.19
C LYS A 47 -0.44 -0.04 11.95
N ALA A 48 -0.01 1.15 12.36
CA ALA A 48 1.08 1.36 13.30
C ALA A 48 0.59 2.23 14.47
N ASP A 49 1.04 1.88 15.67
CA ASP A 49 0.73 2.59 16.91
C ASP A 49 1.97 3.33 17.39
N PHE A 50 1.76 4.55 17.87
CA PHE A 50 2.79 5.44 18.38
C PHE A 50 2.40 5.89 19.78
N ASP A 51 3.28 5.61 20.74
CA ASP A 51 3.33 6.27 22.04
C ASP A 51 4.44 7.34 22.07
N LEU A 52 4.49 8.12 23.16
CA LEU A 52 5.45 9.23 23.31
C LEU A 52 6.92 8.78 23.27
N GLU A 53 7.20 7.51 23.57
CA GLU A 53 8.55 6.97 23.71
C GLU A 53 8.86 5.87 22.68
N THR A 54 8.03 5.72 21.63
CA THR A 54 8.13 4.61 20.69
C THR A 54 9.45 4.73 19.94
N ARG A 55 10.38 3.84 20.29
CA ARG A 55 11.64 3.72 19.59
C ARG A 55 11.44 3.11 18.22
N PHE A 56 12.22 3.55 17.24
CA PHE A 56 12.06 3.12 15.86
C PHE A 56 12.28 1.60 15.67
N ASP A 57 13.17 0.98 16.45
CA ASP A 57 13.40 -0.46 16.41
C ASP A 57 12.17 -1.26 16.86
N VAL A 58 11.45 -0.76 17.87
CA VAL A 58 10.18 -1.36 18.34
C VAL A 58 9.10 -1.21 17.27
N LEU A 59 8.94 -0.02 16.71
CA LEU A 59 8.01 0.25 15.61
C LEU A 59 8.30 -0.67 14.41
N LEU A 60 9.56 -0.83 14.03
CA LEU A 60 9.94 -1.67 12.91
C LEU A 60 9.54 -3.14 13.12
N GLN A 61 9.68 -3.65 14.36
CA GLN A 61 9.21 -5.00 14.70
C GLN A 61 7.68 -5.10 14.66
N GLN A 62 6.96 -4.10 15.17
CA GLN A 62 5.50 -4.04 15.10
C GLN A 62 5.03 -4.08 13.66
N VAL A 63 5.56 -3.20 12.80
CA VAL A 63 5.19 -3.12 11.38
C VAL A 63 5.52 -4.42 10.66
N LYS A 64 6.68 -5.04 10.95
CA LYS A 64 7.04 -6.35 10.39
C LYS A 64 6.03 -7.42 10.80
N ARG A 65 5.67 -7.50 12.08
CA ARG A 65 4.69 -8.46 12.59
C ARG A 65 3.34 -8.27 11.92
N THR A 66 2.80 -7.04 11.94
CA THR A 66 1.50 -6.72 11.34
C THR A 66 1.48 -7.02 9.85
N ALA A 67 2.56 -6.73 9.11
CA ALA A 67 2.65 -7.05 7.69
C ALA A 67 2.64 -8.56 7.42
N LEU A 68 3.32 -9.36 8.25
CA LEU A 68 3.31 -10.83 8.12
C LEU A 68 1.94 -11.42 8.45
N GLU A 69 1.27 -10.92 9.51
CA GLU A 69 -0.09 -11.33 9.87
C GLU A 69 -1.09 -10.95 8.77
N ALA A 70 -1.02 -9.74 8.23
CA ALA A 70 -1.88 -9.30 7.14
C ALA A 70 -1.65 -10.13 5.86
N GLN A 71 -0.41 -10.53 5.58
CA GLN A 71 -0.11 -11.45 4.47
C GLN A 71 -0.76 -12.83 4.64
N ALA A 72 -0.89 -13.32 5.87
CA ALA A 72 -1.58 -14.58 6.15
C ALA A 72 -3.11 -14.50 5.89
N HIS A 73 -3.67 -13.29 5.84
CA HIS A 73 -5.08 -13.01 5.59
C HIS A 73 -5.33 -12.25 4.26
N GLN A 74 -4.36 -12.28 3.35
CA GLN A 74 -4.39 -11.51 2.09
C GLN A 74 -5.57 -11.83 1.15
N ASP A 75 -6.19 -12.99 1.33
CA ASP A 75 -7.33 -13.46 0.52
C ASP A 75 -8.63 -12.68 0.81
N LEU A 76 -8.70 -11.95 1.94
CA LEU A 76 -9.86 -11.11 2.27
C LEU A 76 -9.87 -9.84 1.38
N PRO A 77 -10.90 -9.64 0.53
CA PRO A 77 -11.00 -8.43 -0.28
C PRO A 77 -11.21 -7.19 0.58
N PHE A 78 -10.56 -6.09 0.22
CA PHE A 78 -10.72 -4.80 0.90
C PHE A 78 -12.18 -4.35 0.96
N GLU A 79 -12.95 -4.54 -0.11
CA GLU A 79 -14.36 -4.14 -0.19
C GLU A 79 -15.21 -4.90 0.83
N GLN A 80 -14.95 -6.20 1.02
CA GLN A 80 -15.65 -7.01 2.03
C GLN A 80 -15.28 -6.57 3.45
N LEU A 81 -14.03 -6.15 3.68
CA LEU A 81 -13.61 -5.59 4.97
C LEU A 81 -14.36 -4.28 5.26
N VAL A 82 -14.49 -3.38 4.28
CA VAL A 82 -15.26 -2.14 4.42
C VAL A 82 -16.75 -2.44 4.68
N GLU A 83 -17.32 -3.41 3.97
CA GLU A 83 -18.71 -3.83 4.15
C GLU A 83 -18.95 -4.38 5.56
N ALA A 84 -18.03 -5.21 6.08
CA ALA A 84 -18.14 -5.80 7.41
C ALA A 84 -17.96 -4.77 8.53
N LEU A 85 -17.02 -3.81 8.37
CA LEU A 85 -16.73 -2.80 9.38
C LEU A 85 -17.68 -1.60 9.37
N GLN A 86 -18.40 -1.39 8.26
CA GLN A 86 -19.36 -0.29 8.07
C GLN A 86 -18.86 1.07 8.61
N PRO A 87 -17.65 1.54 8.23
CA PRO A 87 -17.14 2.82 8.71
C PRO A 87 -18.06 3.96 8.24
N GLN A 88 -17.99 5.10 8.94
CA GLN A 88 -18.71 6.30 8.53
C GLN A 88 -18.37 6.64 7.07
N ARG A 89 -19.39 6.70 6.21
CA ARG A 89 -19.21 7.01 4.80
C ARG A 89 -18.87 8.49 4.63
N SER A 90 -17.87 8.76 3.80
CA SER A 90 -17.45 10.11 3.40
C SER A 90 -17.30 10.15 1.89
N LEU A 91 -17.71 11.25 1.26
CA LEU A 91 -17.41 11.53 -0.14
C LEU A 91 -16.02 12.15 -0.32
N SER A 92 -15.40 12.60 0.77
CA SER A 92 -14.11 13.28 0.76
C SER A 92 -12.93 12.39 1.11
N HIS A 93 -13.18 11.22 1.73
CA HIS A 93 -12.12 10.34 2.24
C HIS A 93 -12.40 8.88 1.92
N SER A 94 -11.33 8.16 1.56
CA SER A 94 -11.38 6.70 1.47
C SER A 94 -11.63 6.09 2.86
N PRO A 95 -12.45 5.02 2.95
CA PRO A 95 -12.67 4.32 4.20
C PRO A 95 -11.37 3.65 4.68
N LEU A 96 -11.20 3.55 6.00
CA LEU A 96 -10.11 2.84 6.70
C LEU A 96 -8.69 3.41 6.56
N PHE A 97 -8.34 4.08 5.46
CA PHE A 97 -7.06 4.77 5.24
C PHE A 97 -7.19 5.91 4.22
N GLN A 98 -6.31 6.90 4.33
CA GLN A 98 -6.27 8.06 3.42
C GLN A 98 -4.90 8.24 2.73
N VAL A 99 -3.91 7.44 3.12
CA VAL A 99 -2.55 7.47 2.56
C VAL A 99 -2.19 6.08 2.03
N MET A 100 -1.65 6.03 0.81
CA MET A 100 -1.23 4.80 0.15
C MET A 100 0.30 4.71 0.07
N TYR A 101 0.84 3.52 0.35
CA TYR A 101 2.24 3.17 0.11
C TYR A 101 2.32 1.99 -0.86
N ASN A 102 2.65 2.28 -2.11
CA ASN A 102 2.75 1.30 -3.18
C ASN A 102 4.21 0.93 -3.41
N HIS A 103 4.70 -0.10 -2.73
CA HIS A 103 6.08 -0.53 -2.93
C HIS A 103 6.24 -1.35 -4.22
N GLN A 104 6.61 -0.68 -5.31
CA GLN A 104 6.89 -1.34 -6.57
C GLN A 104 8.33 -1.86 -6.61
N ASN A 105 8.51 -3.16 -6.36
CA ASN A 105 9.82 -3.82 -6.50
C ASN A 105 10.05 -4.37 -7.93
N ALA A 106 9.07 -4.23 -8.83
CA ALA A 106 9.22 -4.58 -10.23
C ALA A 106 10.08 -3.52 -10.91
N GLY A 107 11.26 -3.94 -11.41
CA GLY A 107 12.26 -3.06 -11.98
C GLY A 107 11.65 -2.06 -12.95
N GLN A 108 11.56 -0.81 -12.50
CA GLN A 108 11.36 0.34 -13.36
C GLN A 108 12.46 0.27 -14.42
N GLY A 109 12.10 0.01 -15.68
CA GLY A 109 13.02 0.17 -16.79
C GLY A 109 13.73 -1.07 -17.32
N LYS A 110 13.18 -2.29 -17.24
CA LYS A 110 13.44 -3.20 -18.37
C LYS A 110 12.73 -2.62 -19.59
N ALA A 111 13.47 -1.86 -20.39
CA ALA A 111 13.00 -1.41 -21.69
C ALA A 111 12.42 -2.62 -22.42
N LEU A 112 11.20 -2.47 -22.94
CA LEU A 112 10.59 -3.51 -23.74
C LEU A 112 11.47 -3.72 -24.97
N GLU A 113 12.22 -4.82 -25.01
CA GLU A 113 13.07 -5.16 -26.13
C GLU A 113 12.20 -5.71 -27.26
N LEU A 114 11.99 -4.89 -28.28
CA LEU A 114 11.30 -5.26 -29.50
C LEU A 114 12.31 -5.26 -30.66
N PRO A 115 12.42 -6.35 -31.44
CA PRO A 115 13.36 -6.41 -32.55
C PRO A 115 13.18 -5.23 -33.52
N GLY A 116 14.25 -4.48 -33.76
CA GLY A 116 14.27 -3.35 -34.68
C GLY A 116 13.61 -2.06 -34.17
N LEU A 117 13.19 -1.99 -32.90
CA LEU A 117 12.56 -0.81 -32.32
C LEU A 117 13.34 -0.30 -31.10
N ARG A 118 13.41 1.03 -30.96
CA ARG A 118 13.87 1.70 -29.74
C ARG A 118 12.65 2.17 -28.97
N VAL A 119 12.51 1.70 -27.73
CA VAL A 119 11.39 2.05 -26.85
C VAL A 119 11.88 2.98 -25.76
N GLU A 120 11.20 4.10 -25.58
CA GLU A 120 11.47 5.07 -24.52
C GLU A 120 10.19 5.29 -23.71
N ALA A 121 10.33 5.48 -22.40
CA ALA A 121 9.19 5.78 -21.53
C ALA A 121 8.69 7.20 -21.83
N LEU A 122 7.39 7.33 -22.05
CA LEU A 122 6.74 8.64 -22.06
C LEU A 122 6.28 8.96 -20.64
N GLU A 123 6.77 10.05 -20.06
CA GLU A 123 6.29 10.49 -18.76
C GLU A 123 4.80 10.85 -18.87
N ARG A 124 3.98 10.16 -18.07
CA ARG A 124 2.58 10.50 -17.91
C ARG A 124 2.45 11.41 -16.71
N ALA A 125 2.07 12.66 -16.94
CA ALA A 125 1.63 13.53 -15.85
C ALA A 125 0.35 12.94 -15.24
N SER A 126 0.40 12.51 -13.98
CA SER A 126 -0.80 12.18 -13.22
C SER A 126 -1.41 13.48 -12.70
N ALA A 127 -2.60 13.84 -13.16
CA ALA A 127 -3.29 15.07 -12.78
C ALA A 127 -4.33 14.84 -11.67
N THR A 128 -4.49 13.61 -11.18
CA THR A 128 -5.52 13.24 -10.20
C THR A 128 -4.90 12.51 -9.01
N ALA A 129 -5.40 12.84 -7.83
CA ALA A 129 -5.06 12.17 -6.58
C ALA A 129 -6.28 11.34 -6.14
N GLN A 130 -6.11 10.01 -6.03
CA GLN A 130 -7.15 9.11 -5.52
C GLN A 130 -7.20 9.10 -3.99
N PHE A 131 -6.06 9.37 -3.35
CA PHE A 131 -5.85 9.43 -1.92
C PHE A 131 -5.19 10.76 -1.56
N ASP A 132 -5.24 11.16 -0.29
CA ASP A 132 -4.64 12.41 0.18
C ASP A 132 -3.12 12.43 -0.10
N LEU A 133 -2.49 11.26 -0.04
CA LEU A 133 -1.08 11.06 -0.40
C LEU A 133 -0.86 9.64 -0.94
N THR A 134 -0.08 9.54 -2.01
CA THR A 134 0.43 8.25 -2.55
C THR A 134 1.94 8.33 -2.63
N LEU A 135 2.61 7.32 -2.07
CA LEU A 135 4.05 7.09 -2.22
C LEU A 135 4.26 5.81 -3.05
N ASP A 136 4.79 5.97 -4.26
CA ASP A 136 5.13 4.89 -5.21
C ASP A 136 6.62 4.47 -5.15
#